data_AF-A0A7S0T9D8-F1
#
_entry.id   AF-A0A7S0T9D8-F1
#
_cell.length_a   1.000
_cell.length_b   1.000
_cell.length_c   1.000
_cell.angle_alpha   90.00
_cell.angle_beta   90.00
_cell.angle_gamma   90.00
#
_symmetry.space_group_name_H-M   'P 1'
#
loop_
_entity.id
_entity.type
_entity.pdbx_description
1 polymer ?
#
loop_
_entity_poly.entity_id
_entity_poly.type
_entity_poly.pdbx_seq_one_letter_code
_entity_poly.pdbx_strand_id
1 'polypeptide(L)'
;MKTTGLFFLAGTVVVAGKIPSPDISIGLNFDHDTAEGSLGAAVPQMTWASEEISVADLFGVQGGFDSTLTNIRKPPVTNVWGEAKRFFSDAAVAIRGDMNANEAEVVNLNVRVNVFDNAAGVQLLGAADLKSKSVGFQTLLGATSVDEPLGMPGKVMVNPKYDLVNKVPDATVGYFVKDTSLNCNVRQQKFSLSQVFGKTKIAPTISTKTKDVSIVVARQLPEGSVSTTITPKDFSVTYVRGNLATTFKPDDSLAVQWSDGSWDATIVAPLDGYL
;
A
#
# COMPACT_ATOMS: atom_id res chain seq x y z
N MET A 1 34.28 -24.97 24.37
CA MET A 1 34.89 -23.63 24.20
C MET A 1 33.84 -22.71 23.61
N LYS A 2 33.43 -21.69 24.38
CA LYS A 2 32.50 -20.65 23.94
C LYS A 2 33.33 -19.46 23.49
N THR A 3 33.27 -19.11 22.21
CA THR A 3 33.83 -17.87 21.67
C THR A 3 32.70 -16.85 21.59
N THR A 4 32.57 -16.06 22.65
CA THR A 4 31.72 -14.87 22.69
C THR A 4 32.42 -13.76 21.91
N GLY A 5 32.03 -13.54 20.67
CA GLY A 5 32.49 -12.42 19.86
C GLY A 5 31.73 -11.16 20.25
N LEU A 6 32.33 -10.33 21.10
CA LEU A 6 31.85 -9.00 21.46
C LEU A 6 32.30 -8.03 20.36
N PHE A 7 31.41 -7.68 19.42
CA PHE A 7 31.69 -6.62 18.44
C PHE A 7 31.44 -5.26 19.11
N PHE A 8 32.52 -4.58 19.50
CA PHE A 8 32.48 -3.14 19.75
C PHE A 8 32.46 -2.42 18.39
N LEU A 9 31.32 -1.82 18.04
CA LEU A 9 31.31 -0.74 17.05
C LEU A 9 31.93 0.49 17.72
N ALA A 10 33.21 0.73 17.43
CA ALA A 10 33.88 1.97 17.77
C ALA A 10 33.12 3.13 17.10
N GLY A 11 32.62 4.06 17.92
CA GLY A 11 31.89 5.24 17.48
C GLY A 11 32.72 6.05 16.51
N THR A 12 32.33 6.02 15.23
CA THR A 12 32.81 7.01 14.27
C THR A 12 31.99 8.26 14.51
N VAL A 13 32.61 9.31 15.03
CA VAL A 13 31.99 10.63 15.13
C VAL A 13 31.81 11.12 13.69
N VAL A 14 30.61 10.97 13.15
CA VAL A 14 30.20 11.61 11.90
C VAL A 14 30.23 13.11 12.15
N VAL A 15 31.08 13.83 11.42
CA VAL A 15 31.09 15.29 11.42
C VAL A 15 29.70 15.72 10.98
N ALA A 16 28.95 16.36 11.88
CA ALA A 16 27.61 16.82 11.61
C ALA A 16 27.65 17.83 10.44
N GLY A 17 27.23 17.40 9.26
CA GLY A 17 26.70 18.32 8.26
C GLY A 17 25.57 19.14 8.89
N LYS A 18 25.24 20.30 8.31
CA LYS A 18 24.12 21.12 8.79
C LYS A 18 22.89 20.23 8.98
N ILE A 19 22.47 20.06 10.22
CA ILE A 19 21.23 19.35 10.55
C ILE A 19 20.10 20.18 9.95
N PRO A 20 19.34 19.66 8.97
CA PRO A 20 18.22 20.40 8.39
C PRO A 20 17.22 20.74 9.48
N SER A 21 16.58 21.91 9.36
CA SER A 21 15.58 22.35 10.34
C SER A 21 14.32 21.47 10.23
N PRO A 22 13.65 21.15 11.35
CA PRO A 22 12.41 20.38 11.33
C PRO A 22 11.28 21.13 10.62
N ASP A 23 10.48 20.38 9.87
CA ASP A 23 9.23 20.86 9.29
C ASP A 23 8.12 20.68 10.32
N ILE A 24 7.55 21.80 10.77
CA ILE A 24 6.44 21.81 11.71
C ILE A 24 5.19 22.20 10.95
N SER A 25 4.22 21.29 10.87
CA SER A 25 2.92 21.55 10.25
C SER A 25 1.81 21.44 11.29
N ILE A 26 1.01 22.50 11.42
CA ILE A 26 -0.18 22.47 12.28
C ILE A 26 -1.39 22.33 11.36
N GLY A 27 -1.97 21.14 11.28
CA GLY A 27 -3.23 20.91 10.60
C GLY A 27 -4.40 21.33 11.49
N LEU A 28 -5.29 22.19 10.97
CA LEU A 28 -6.56 22.55 11.60
C LEU A 28 -7.69 21.88 10.82
N ASN A 29 -8.39 20.94 11.44
CA ASN A 29 -9.51 20.19 10.89
C ASN A 29 -10.78 20.45 11.70
N PHE A 30 -11.52 21.52 11.40
CA PHE A 30 -12.65 21.99 12.22
C PHE A 30 -13.80 20.97 12.31
N ASP A 31 -13.77 20.12 13.34
CA ASP A 31 -14.92 19.33 13.76
C ASP A 31 -15.50 19.94 15.04
N HIS A 32 -16.77 20.36 14.97
CA HIS A 32 -17.39 21.30 15.91
C HIS A 32 -18.06 20.60 17.12
N ASP A 33 -18.01 19.27 17.20
CA ASP A 33 -18.97 18.51 18.01
C ASP A 33 -18.42 17.63 19.16
N THR A 34 -17.13 17.68 19.53
CA THR A 34 -16.64 16.86 20.67
C THR A 34 -15.75 17.61 21.66
N ALA A 35 -16.38 18.39 22.53
CA ALA A 35 -15.75 19.02 23.69
C ALA A 35 -15.70 18.04 24.88
N GLU A 36 -14.59 17.29 25.02
CA GLU A 36 -13.93 17.02 26.30
C GLU A 36 -12.57 16.30 26.07
N GLY A 37 -11.47 17.04 26.20
CA GLY A 37 -10.10 16.48 26.20
C GLY A 37 -9.45 16.19 24.84
N SER A 38 -10.12 16.47 23.73
CA SER A 38 -9.54 16.48 22.38
C SER A 38 -8.92 17.86 22.11
N LEU A 39 -7.92 17.96 21.22
CA LEU A 39 -7.38 19.26 20.73
C LEU A 39 -8.39 20.02 19.85
N GLY A 40 -9.67 19.64 19.88
CA GLY A 40 -10.62 19.92 18.82
C GLY A 40 -10.02 19.57 17.47
N ALA A 41 -10.17 20.52 16.56
CA ALA A 41 -9.73 20.48 15.18
C ALA A 41 -8.23 20.31 14.93
N ALA A 42 -7.40 20.74 15.89
CA ALA A 42 -5.98 20.84 15.64
C ALA A 42 -5.30 19.49 15.86
N VAL A 43 -4.65 18.95 14.83
CA VAL A 43 -3.75 17.80 14.97
C VAL A 43 -2.33 18.29 14.64
N PRO A 44 -1.58 18.79 15.65
CA PRO A 44 -0.20 19.20 15.46
C PRO A 44 0.64 18.00 15.02
N GLN A 45 1.36 18.19 13.92
CA GLN A 45 2.29 17.20 13.38
C GLN A 45 3.67 17.84 13.26
N MET A 46 4.66 17.18 13.82
CA MET A 46 6.06 17.55 13.64
C MET A 46 6.75 16.43 12.90
N THR A 47 7.35 16.75 11.77
CA THR A 47 8.15 15.82 10.98
C THR A 47 9.56 16.39 10.84
N TRP A 48 10.54 15.56 11.10
CA TRP A 48 11.93 15.89 10.83
C TRP A 48 12.58 14.72 10.12
N ALA A 49 13.36 15.04 9.09
CA ALA A 49 14.21 14.08 8.40
C ALA A 49 15.59 14.73 8.21
N SER A 50 16.65 13.97 8.48
CA SER A 50 17.99 14.38 8.13
C SER A 50 18.17 14.31 6.61
N GLU A 51 19.06 15.15 6.09
CA GLU A 51 19.67 14.87 4.80
C GLU A 51 20.45 13.56 4.89
N GLU A 52 20.66 12.94 3.73
CA GLU A 52 21.52 11.77 3.62
C GLU A 52 22.99 12.17 3.84
N ILE A 53 23.65 11.49 4.77
CA ILE A 53 25.07 11.68 5.05
C ILE A 53 25.84 10.48 4.50
N SER A 54 26.87 10.75 3.70
CA SER A 54 27.84 9.73 3.27
C SER A 54 28.75 9.34 4.44
N VAL A 55 28.79 8.05 4.77
CA VAL A 55 29.73 7.46 5.72
C VAL A 55 30.79 6.69 4.93
N ALA A 56 32.02 7.21 4.99
CA ALA A 56 33.19 6.65 4.32
C ALA A 56 33.03 6.46 2.80
N ASP A 57 32.17 7.25 2.14
CA ASP A 57 31.85 7.15 0.70
C ASP A 57 31.30 5.78 0.27
N LEU A 58 30.84 4.99 1.23
CA LEU A 58 30.35 3.63 1.01
C LEU A 58 28.87 3.48 1.35
N PHE A 59 28.36 4.27 2.30
CA PHE A 59 26.98 4.18 2.76
C PHE A 59 26.36 5.57 2.87
N GLY A 60 25.13 5.72 2.39
CA GLY A 60 24.27 6.84 2.75
C GLY A 60 23.47 6.49 4.00
N VAL A 61 23.47 7.37 4.99
CA VAL A 61 22.70 7.21 6.23
C VAL A 61 21.79 8.41 6.41
N GLN A 62 20.53 8.15 6.71
CA GLN A 62 19.54 9.17 7.04
C GLN A 62 18.66 8.68 8.17
N GLY A 63 18.01 9.60 8.87
CA GLY A 63 17.05 9.27 9.91
C GLY A 63 16.04 10.38 10.08
N GLY A 64 15.03 10.12 10.88
CA GLY A 64 13.97 11.08 11.11
C GLY A 64 13.05 10.68 12.23
N PHE A 65 12.08 11.55 12.49
CA PHE A 65 10.96 11.23 13.33
C PHE A 65 9.70 11.95 12.87
N ASP A 66 8.56 11.33 13.16
CA ASP A 66 7.22 11.86 12.93
C ASP A 66 6.48 11.81 14.27
N SER A 67 6.03 12.97 14.76
CA SER A 67 5.33 13.09 16.04
C SER A 67 3.96 13.72 15.82
N THR A 68 2.91 13.00 16.20
CA THR A 68 1.52 13.48 16.12
C THR A 68 0.90 13.55 17.50
N LEU A 69 0.39 14.74 17.86
CA LEU A 69 -0.37 14.92 19.10
C LEU A 69 -1.87 14.81 18.81
N THR A 70 -2.49 13.72 19.24
CA THR A 70 -3.93 13.48 19.02
C THR A 70 -4.79 13.84 20.23
N ASN A 71 -4.20 14.00 21.42
CA ASN A 71 -4.90 14.31 22.65
C ASN A 71 -3.97 15.04 23.63
N ILE A 72 -4.40 16.19 24.19
CA ILE A 72 -3.59 16.98 25.13
C ILE A 72 -3.21 16.23 26.42
N ARG A 73 -3.95 15.20 26.78
CA ARG A 73 -3.74 14.40 28.00
C ARG A 73 -2.90 13.15 27.76
N LYS A 74 -2.49 12.88 26.52
CA LYS A 74 -1.65 11.73 26.18
C LYS A 74 -0.32 12.20 25.60
N PRO A 75 0.78 11.48 25.84
CA PRO A 75 2.01 11.69 25.09
C PRO A 75 1.73 11.61 23.58
N PRO A 76 2.43 12.40 22.74
CA PRO A 76 2.31 12.29 21.30
C PRO A 76 2.72 10.90 20.83
N VAL A 77 2.13 10.45 19.73
CA VAL A 77 2.60 9.26 19.03
C VAL A 77 3.82 9.67 18.21
N THR A 78 5.00 9.25 18.65
CA THR A 78 6.27 9.58 18.01
C THR A 78 6.86 8.33 17.37
N ASN A 79 7.02 8.35 16.06
CA ASN A 79 7.73 7.32 15.31
C ASN A 79 9.13 7.83 15.00
N VAL A 80 10.16 7.06 15.33
CA VAL A 80 11.55 7.34 15.00
C VAL A 80 12.00 6.32 13.97
N TRP A 81 12.74 6.77 12.96
CA TRP A 81 13.22 5.90 11.93
C TRP A 81 14.66 6.22 11.53
N GLY A 82 15.36 5.20 11.05
CA GLY A 82 16.71 5.29 10.52
C GLY A 82 16.86 4.39 9.31
N GLU A 83 17.56 4.87 8.30
CA GLU A 83 17.84 4.13 7.08
C GLU A 83 19.32 4.23 6.73
N ALA A 84 19.92 3.08 6.44
CA ALA A 84 21.23 3.00 5.83
C ALA A 84 21.08 2.35 4.45
N LYS A 85 21.69 2.94 3.43
CA LYS A 85 21.67 2.42 2.07
C LYS A 85 23.05 2.46 1.43
N ARG A 86 23.26 1.57 0.47
CA ARG A 86 24.48 1.49 -0.33
C ARG A 86 24.11 1.27 -1.78
N PHE A 87 24.77 2.03 -2.63
CA PHE A 87 24.68 1.91 -4.07
C PHE A 87 25.86 1.06 -4.57
N PHE A 88 25.53 0.12 -5.44
CA PHE A 88 26.44 -0.63 -6.31
C PHE A 88 26.16 -0.17 -7.74
N SER A 89 27.02 -0.54 -8.69
CA SER A 89 26.86 -0.14 -10.09
C SER A 89 25.51 -0.54 -10.68
N ASP A 90 24.96 -1.67 -10.24
CA ASP A 90 23.76 -2.32 -10.79
C ASP A 90 22.63 -2.48 -9.77
N ALA A 91 22.84 -2.11 -8.51
CA ALA A 91 21.85 -2.32 -7.45
C ALA A 91 21.97 -1.32 -6.29
N ALA A 92 20.88 -1.13 -5.55
CA ALA A 92 20.88 -0.51 -4.22
C ALA A 92 20.42 -1.50 -3.17
N VAL A 93 21.12 -1.52 -2.04
CA VAL A 93 20.69 -2.21 -0.82
C VAL A 93 20.37 -1.16 0.22
N ALA A 94 19.21 -1.26 0.86
CA ALA A 94 18.79 -0.37 1.94
C ALA A 94 18.24 -1.18 3.12
N ILE A 95 18.56 -0.79 4.34
CA ILE A 95 17.95 -1.28 5.56
C ILE A 95 17.36 -0.10 6.32
N ARG A 96 16.07 -0.20 6.64
CA ARG A 96 15.35 0.79 7.43
C ARG A 96 14.82 0.15 8.70
N GLY A 97 15.01 0.82 9.82
CA GLY A 97 14.38 0.52 11.10
C GLY A 97 13.38 1.62 11.45
N ASP A 98 12.18 1.25 11.88
CA ASP A 98 11.13 2.16 12.33
C ASP A 98 10.64 1.72 13.72
N MET A 99 10.57 2.63 14.68
CA MET A 99 10.17 2.34 16.07
C MET A 99 9.16 3.39 16.52
N ASN A 100 8.08 2.93 17.16
CA ASN A 100 7.22 3.83 17.93
C ASN A 100 7.91 4.08 19.28
N ALA A 101 8.25 5.33 19.58
CA ALA A 101 8.95 5.71 20.81
C ALA A 101 8.13 5.40 22.08
N ASN A 102 6.80 5.31 21.97
CA ASN A 102 5.93 4.88 23.07
C ASN A 102 5.93 3.35 23.26
N GLU A 103 6.35 2.60 22.24
CA GLU A 103 6.46 1.14 22.21
C GLU A 103 7.90 0.73 21.86
N ALA A 104 8.87 1.31 22.57
CA ALA A 104 10.30 1.18 22.28
C ALA A 104 10.88 -0.24 22.39
N GLU A 105 10.04 -1.25 22.66
CA GLU A 105 10.44 -2.66 22.71
C GLU A 105 10.54 -3.30 21.31
N VAL A 106 9.89 -2.71 20.28
CA VAL A 106 9.82 -3.28 18.93
C VAL A 106 10.32 -2.30 17.88
N VAL A 107 11.27 -2.75 17.06
CA VAL A 107 11.75 -2.03 15.88
C VAL A 107 11.33 -2.78 14.63
N ASN A 108 10.45 -2.20 13.82
CA ASN A 108 10.10 -2.74 12.51
C ASN A 108 11.30 -2.62 11.59
N LEU A 109 11.59 -3.69 10.85
CA LEU A 109 12.73 -3.76 9.93
C LEU A 109 12.23 -3.93 8.50
N ASN A 110 12.82 -3.16 7.60
CA ASN A 110 12.55 -3.19 6.17
C ASN A 110 13.88 -3.20 5.41
N VAL A 111 14.26 -4.38 4.90
CA VAL A 111 15.46 -4.55 4.07
C VAL A 111 15.04 -4.61 2.62
N ARG A 112 15.62 -3.79 1.77
CA ARG A 112 15.32 -3.69 0.34
C ARG A 112 16.58 -3.89 -0.48
N VAL A 113 16.45 -4.61 -1.58
CA VAL A 113 17.45 -4.74 -2.64
C VAL A 113 16.74 -4.39 -3.94
N ASN A 114 17.19 -3.36 -4.64
CA ASN A 114 16.66 -2.96 -5.95
C ASN A 114 17.77 -3.09 -6.97
N VAL A 115 17.50 -3.71 -8.12
CA VAL A 115 18.41 -3.72 -9.27
C VAL A 115 18.02 -2.54 -10.17
N PHE A 116 18.99 -1.79 -10.71
CA PHE A 116 18.70 -0.57 -11.49
C PHE A 116 18.37 -0.87 -12.95
N ASP A 117 19.13 -1.78 -13.56
CA ASP A 117 19.01 -2.09 -14.98
C ASP A 117 17.91 -3.10 -15.30
N ASN A 118 17.41 -3.77 -14.26
CA ASN A 118 16.24 -4.64 -14.34
C ASN A 118 15.22 -4.10 -13.37
N ALA A 119 13.94 -4.01 -13.75
CA ALA A 119 12.86 -3.63 -12.86
C ALA A 119 12.54 -4.75 -11.85
N ALA A 120 13.57 -5.17 -11.10
CA ALA A 120 13.59 -6.28 -10.18
C ALA A 120 14.05 -5.81 -8.80
N GLY A 121 13.40 -6.32 -7.76
CA GLY A 121 13.73 -6.00 -6.40
C GLY A 121 13.20 -7.03 -5.41
N VAL A 122 13.81 -7.04 -4.24
CA VAL A 122 13.43 -7.88 -3.11
C VAL A 122 13.29 -6.99 -1.88
N GLN A 123 12.24 -7.22 -1.12
CA GLN A 123 11.98 -6.55 0.14
C GLN A 123 11.68 -7.59 1.23
N LEU A 124 12.38 -7.50 2.35
CA LEU A 124 12.19 -8.31 3.54
C LEU A 124 11.63 -7.42 4.65
N LEU A 125 10.46 -7.78 5.15
CA LEU A 125 9.78 -7.13 6.26
C LEU A 125 9.89 -8.00 7.51
N GLY A 126 10.24 -7.39 8.62
CA GLY A 126 10.41 -8.07 9.89
C GLY A 126 10.34 -7.11 11.08
N ALA A 127 10.76 -7.61 12.24
CA ALA A 127 10.91 -6.80 13.44
C ALA A 127 12.05 -7.34 14.31
N ALA A 128 12.69 -6.44 15.04
CA ALA A 128 13.54 -6.76 16.17
C ALA A 128 12.77 -6.48 17.47
N ASP A 129 12.76 -7.46 18.36
CA ASP A 129 12.25 -7.31 19.72
C ASP A 129 13.43 -7.15 20.67
N LEU A 130 13.54 -5.96 21.26
CA LEU A 130 14.65 -5.58 22.14
C LEU A 130 14.58 -6.27 23.50
N LYS A 131 13.39 -6.68 23.94
CA LYS A 131 13.16 -7.37 25.21
C LYS A 131 13.57 -8.83 25.12
N SER A 132 13.14 -9.52 24.06
CA SER A 132 13.56 -10.90 23.80
C SER A 132 14.92 -11.02 23.12
N LYS A 133 15.50 -9.88 22.70
CA LYS A 133 16.77 -9.79 21.94
C LYS A 133 16.75 -10.67 20.69
N SER A 134 15.60 -10.69 20.01
CA SER A 134 15.36 -11.51 18.84
C SER A 134 15.10 -10.65 17.61
N VAL A 135 15.46 -11.18 16.45
CA VAL A 135 15.13 -10.57 15.15
C VAL A 135 14.41 -11.62 14.33
N GLY A 136 13.22 -11.26 13.84
CA GLY A 136 12.40 -12.13 13.03
C GLY A 136 11.99 -11.46 11.72
N PHE A 137 12.13 -12.17 10.61
CA PHE A 137 11.56 -11.77 9.34
C PHE A 137 10.20 -12.45 9.13
N GLN A 138 9.22 -11.68 8.69
CA GLN A 138 7.83 -12.10 8.60
C GLN A 138 7.41 -12.28 7.14
N THR A 139 7.79 -11.35 6.27
CA THR A 139 7.35 -11.35 4.88
C THR A 139 8.53 -11.09 3.95
N LEU A 140 8.67 -11.95 2.94
CA LEU A 140 9.49 -11.68 1.77
C LEU A 140 8.57 -11.23 0.64
N LEU A 141 8.92 -10.12 0.01
CA LEU A 141 8.28 -9.58 -1.18
C LEU A 141 9.33 -9.55 -2.28
N GLY A 142 8.98 -10.02 -3.47
CA GLY A 142 9.76 -9.77 -4.67
C GLY A 142 8.92 -9.01 -5.68
N ALA A 143 9.60 -8.33 -6.58
CA ALA A 143 9.01 -7.75 -7.76
C ALA A 143 9.99 -7.96 -8.90
N THR A 144 9.49 -8.30 -10.08
CA THR A 144 10.26 -8.25 -11.33
C THR A 144 9.32 -7.90 -12.46
N SER A 145 9.84 -7.21 -13.47
CA SER A 145 9.11 -7.02 -14.71
C SER A 145 10.02 -7.09 -15.91
N VAL A 146 9.46 -7.58 -17.01
CA VAL A 146 10.13 -7.73 -18.30
C VAL A 146 9.27 -7.02 -19.32
N ASP A 147 9.83 -6.00 -19.95
CA ASP A 147 9.27 -5.39 -21.13
C ASP A 147 9.60 -6.24 -22.36
N GLU A 148 8.66 -6.34 -23.27
CA GLU A 148 8.74 -7.11 -24.51
C GLU A 148 9.20 -8.58 -24.33
N PRO A 149 8.53 -9.36 -23.45
CA PRO A 149 8.93 -10.74 -23.18
C PRO A 149 8.92 -11.56 -24.47
N LEU A 150 10.02 -12.23 -24.77
CA LEU A 150 10.20 -13.04 -25.98
C LEU A 150 10.00 -12.24 -27.29
N GLY A 151 10.25 -10.92 -27.27
CA GLY A 151 10.04 -10.04 -28.43
C GLY A 151 8.57 -9.75 -28.74
N MET A 152 7.64 -10.10 -27.84
CA MET A 152 6.21 -9.80 -27.98
C MET A 152 5.89 -8.46 -27.34
N PRO A 153 5.04 -7.60 -27.95
CA PRO A 153 4.72 -6.30 -27.37
C PRO A 153 3.99 -6.47 -26.04
N GLY A 154 4.43 -5.75 -25.01
CA GLY A 154 3.78 -5.73 -23.70
C GLY A 154 4.78 -5.77 -22.54
N LYS A 155 4.25 -5.96 -21.34
CA LYS A 155 5.01 -6.04 -20.09
C LYS A 155 4.49 -7.18 -19.22
N VAL A 156 5.36 -8.10 -18.82
CA VAL A 156 5.07 -9.09 -17.77
C VAL A 156 5.58 -8.55 -16.45
N MET A 157 4.77 -8.66 -15.40
CA MET A 157 5.16 -8.36 -14.02
C MET A 157 4.92 -9.58 -13.14
N VAL A 158 5.87 -9.91 -12.27
CA VAL A 158 5.74 -11.00 -11.31
C VAL A 158 6.11 -10.48 -9.92
N ASN A 159 5.14 -10.53 -9.01
CA ASN A 159 5.27 -10.05 -7.64
C ASN A 159 5.09 -11.24 -6.68
N PRO A 160 6.12 -12.06 -6.43
CA PRO A 160 6.06 -13.12 -5.44
C PRO A 160 5.99 -12.53 -4.03
N LYS A 161 5.29 -13.22 -3.14
CA LYS A 161 5.22 -12.94 -1.72
C LYS A 161 5.33 -14.24 -0.94
N TYR A 162 6.07 -14.23 0.15
CA TYR A 162 6.18 -15.39 1.03
C TYR A 162 6.03 -14.96 2.47
N ASP A 163 5.01 -15.50 3.14
CA ASP A 163 4.84 -15.38 4.58
C ASP A 163 5.78 -16.39 5.24
N LEU A 164 6.86 -15.89 5.84
CA LEU A 164 7.89 -16.70 6.49
C LEU A 164 7.40 -17.35 7.78
N VAL A 165 6.42 -16.72 8.46
CA VAL A 165 5.85 -17.22 9.72
C VAL A 165 4.93 -18.41 9.45
N ASN A 166 3.98 -18.21 8.53
CA ASN A 166 2.98 -19.22 8.20
C ASN A 166 3.43 -20.19 7.11
N LYS A 167 4.59 -19.96 6.49
CA LYS A 167 5.14 -20.74 5.36
C LYS A 167 4.18 -20.79 4.17
N VAL A 168 3.51 -19.66 3.89
CA VAL A 168 2.49 -19.56 2.83
C VAL A 168 3.08 -18.81 1.64
N PRO A 169 3.30 -19.47 0.49
CA PRO A 169 3.65 -18.79 -0.75
C PRO A 169 2.44 -18.10 -1.38
N ASP A 170 2.71 -16.99 -2.04
CA ASP A 170 1.77 -16.20 -2.83
C ASP A 170 2.51 -15.58 -4.01
N ALA A 171 1.80 -15.27 -5.08
CA ALA A 171 2.33 -14.52 -6.19
C ALA A 171 1.19 -13.83 -6.92
N THR A 172 1.48 -12.63 -7.43
CA THR A 172 0.65 -11.98 -8.44
C THR A 172 1.44 -11.87 -9.74
N VAL A 173 0.88 -12.42 -10.82
CA VAL A 173 1.44 -12.32 -12.17
C VAL A 173 0.55 -11.41 -12.99
N GLY A 174 1.12 -10.37 -13.57
CA GLY A 174 0.43 -9.44 -14.47
C GLY A 174 1.01 -9.49 -15.87
N TYR A 175 0.16 -9.27 -16.88
CA TYR A 175 0.59 -8.99 -18.25
C TYR A 175 -0.20 -7.81 -18.79
N PHE A 176 0.48 -6.87 -19.43
CA PHE A 176 -0.12 -5.64 -19.93
C PHE A 176 0.32 -5.40 -21.37
N VAL A 177 -0.63 -5.18 -22.26
CA VAL A 177 -0.35 -4.80 -23.65
C VAL A 177 -1.44 -3.85 -24.14
N LYS A 178 -1.06 -2.60 -24.45
CA LYS A 178 -2.00 -1.55 -24.90
C LYS A 178 -3.22 -1.45 -23.98
N ASP A 179 -4.39 -1.82 -24.50
CA ASP A 179 -5.70 -1.77 -23.87
C ASP A 179 -6.08 -3.07 -23.12
N THR A 180 -5.18 -4.06 -23.10
CA THR A 180 -5.35 -5.36 -22.46
C THR A 180 -4.54 -5.45 -21.18
N SER A 181 -5.13 -5.96 -20.10
CA SER A 181 -4.42 -6.43 -18.93
C SER A 181 -4.92 -7.79 -18.45
N LEU A 182 -3.99 -8.62 -18.04
CA LEU A 182 -4.21 -9.90 -17.38
C LEU A 182 -3.60 -9.83 -15.99
N ASN A 183 -4.29 -10.41 -15.01
CA ASN A 183 -3.80 -10.53 -13.65
C ASN A 183 -4.19 -11.89 -13.09
N CYS A 184 -3.21 -12.64 -12.61
CA CYS A 184 -3.39 -13.89 -11.90
C CYS A 184 -2.87 -13.73 -10.46
N ASN A 185 -3.75 -13.88 -9.49
CA ASN A 185 -3.40 -13.90 -8.07
C ASN A 185 -3.51 -15.34 -7.55
N VAL A 186 -2.37 -15.93 -7.20
CA VAL A 186 -2.27 -17.36 -6.83
C VAL A 186 -3.00 -17.63 -5.51
N ARG A 187 -2.83 -16.79 -4.48
CA ARG A 187 -3.45 -17.01 -3.17
C ARG A 187 -4.96 -16.82 -3.15
N GLN A 188 -5.47 -15.90 -3.96
CA GLN A 188 -6.91 -15.74 -4.17
C GLN A 188 -7.45 -16.78 -5.18
N GLN A 189 -6.57 -17.52 -5.86
CA GLN A 189 -6.88 -18.37 -6.99
C GLN A 189 -7.79 -17.65 -8.01
N LYS A 190 -7.40 -16.41 -8.30
CA LYS A 190 -8.20 -15.44 -9.05
C LYS A 190 -7.48 -15.06 -10.34
N PHE A 191 -8.15 -15.23 -11.45
CA PHE A 191 -7.74 -14.74 -12.76
C PHE A 191 -8.64 -13.58 -13.17
N SER A 192 -8.06 -12.48 -13.63
CA SER A 192 -8.76 -11.30 -14.12
C SER A 192 -8.20 -10.92 -15.48
N LEU A 193 -9.06 -10.68 -16.45
CA LEU A 193 -8.75 -10.07 -17.74
C LEU A 193 -9.48 -8.74 -17.81
N SER A 194 -8.90 -7.75 -18.46
CA SER A 194 -9.52 -6.48 -18.77
C SER A 194 -9.10 -6.06 -20.16
N GLN A 195 -10.06 -5.73 -21.01
CA GLN A 195 -9.82 -5.22 -22.36
C GLN A 195 -10.64 -3.97 -22.59
N VAL A 196 -9.98 -2.91 -23.09
CA VAL A 196 -10.65 -1.70 -23.56
C VAL A 196 -10.86 -1.79 -25.08
N PHE A 197 -12.07 -1.46 -25.52
CA PHE A 197 -12.54 -1.38 -26.89
C PHE A 197 -13.14 0.02 -27.09
N GLY A 198 -12.28 0.99 -27.43
CA GLY A 198 -12.68 2.39 -27.54
C GLY A 198 -13.18 2.93 -26.19
N LYS A 199 -14.47 3.24 -26.08
CA LYS A 199 -15.08 3.74 -24.83
C LYS A 199 -15.63 2.63 -23.92
N THR A 200 -15.52 1.37 -24.32
CA THR A 200 -16.07 0.23 -23.58
C THR A 200 -14.94 -0.60 -23.00
N LYS A 201 -15.04 -1.03 -21.75
CA LYS A 201 -14.13 -1.95 -21.06
C LYS A 201 -14.88 -3.21 -20.67
N ILE A 202 -14.34 -4.37 -21.00
CA ILE A 202 -14.86 -5.67 -20.60
C ILE A 202 -13.83 -6.32 -19.69
N ALA A 203 -14.23 -6.72 -18.48
CA ALA A 203 -13.35 -7.25 -17.46
C ALA A 203 -13.92 -8.52 -16.80
N PRO A 204 -13.73 -9.70 -17.42
CA PRO A 204 -14.10 -10.95 -16.78
C PRO A 204 -13.10 -11.33 -15.67
N THR A 205 -13.62 -12.00 -14.66
CA THR A 205 -12.88 -12.50 -13.51
C THR A 205 -13.37 -13.90 -13.17
N ILE A 206 -12.44 -14.81 -12.91
CA ILE A 206 -12.72 -16.19 -12.48
C ILE A 206 -11.97 -16.43 -11.18
N SER A 207 -12.66 -16.96 -10.17
CA SER A 207 -12.10 -17.30 -8.88
C SER A 207 -12.42 -18.76 -8.56
N THR A 208 -11.42 -19.65 -8.57
CA THR A 208 -11.65 -21.06 -8.21
C THR A 208 -11.83 -21.24 -6.71
N LYS A 209 -11.32 -20.30 -5.91
CA LYS A 209 -11.48 -20.30 -4.45
C LYS A 209 -12.93 -20.07 -4.05
N THR A 210 -13.60 -19.10 -4.67
CA THR A 210 -15.01 -18.81 -4.40
C THR A 210 -15.97 -19.55 -5.33
N LYS A 211 -15.43 -20.20 -6.38
CA LYS A 211 -16.19 -20.86 -7.46
C LYS A 211 -17.12 -19.90 -8.20
N ASP A 212 -16.69 -18.64 -8.33
CA ASP A 212 -17.46 -17.59 -9.00
C ASP A 212 -16.79 -17.14 -10.29
N VAL A 213 -17.64 -16.75 -11.23
CA VAL A 213 -17.27 -16.08 -12.48
C VAL A 213 -18.01 -14.76 -12.52
N SER A 214 -17.31 -13.64 -12.63
CA SER A 214 -17.94 -12.33 -12.84
C SER A 214 -17.50 -11.70 -14.14
N ILE A 215 -18.39 -10.93 -14.75
CA ILE A 215 -18.10 -10.13 -15.94
C ILE A 215 -18.54 -8.71 -15.65
N VAL A 216 -17.60 -7.76 -15.75
CA VAL A 216 -17.91 -6.34 -15.69
C VAL A 216 -17.82 -5.76 -17.10
N VAL A 217 -18.86 -5.09 -17.56
CA VAL A 217 -18.87 -4.32 -18.82
C VAL A 217 -19.11 -2.86 -18.47
N ALA A 218 -18.09 -2.02 -18.61
CA ALA A 218 -18.18 -0.59 -18.34
C ALA A 218 -18.08 0.20 -19.65
N ARG A 219 -18.89 1.23 -19.84
CA ARG A 219 -18.83 2.13 -20.99
C ARG A 219 -18.80 3.58 -20.52
N GLN A 220 -17.79 4.32 -20.97
CA GLN A 220 -17.72 5.75 -20.78
C GLN A 220 -18.67 6.45 -21.78
N LEU A 221 -19.52 7.31 -21.25
CA LEU A 221 -20.42 8.19 -21.98
C LEU A 221 -19.88 9.63 -21.90
N PRO A 222 -20.33 10.54 -22.77
CA PRO A 222 -19.86 11.94 -22.76
C PRO A 222 -20.03 12.64 -21.41
N GLU A 223 -21.08 12.30 -20.65
CA GLU A 223 -21.43 12.94 -19.37
C GLU A 223 -21.46 11.97 -18.19
N GLY A 224 -20.93 10.76 -18.35
CA GLY A 224 -21.08 9.73 -17.32
C GLY A 224 -20.51 8.38 -17.71
N SER A 225 -20.92 7.33 -17.00
CA SER A 225 -20.56 5.96 -17.31
C SER A 225 -21.69 5.00 -16.96
N VAL A 226 -21.77 3.89 -17.70
CA VAL A 226 -22.63 2.75 -17.36
C VAL A 226 -21.72 1.56 -17.09
N SER A 227 -21.97 0.82 -16.03
CA SER A 227 -21.29 -0.44 -15.73
C SER A 227 -22.32 -1.53 -15.44
N THR A 228 -22.20 -2.65 -16.12
CA THR A 228 -22.99 -3.86 -15.86
C THR A 228 -22.08 -4.88 -15.20
N THR A 229 -22.49 -5.41 -14.05
CA THR A 229 -21.81 -6.51 -13.37
C THR A 229 -22.70 -7.74 -13.41
N ILE A 230 -22.17 -8.82 -13.97
CA ILE A 230 -22.84 -10.11 -14.06
C ILE A 230 -22.05 -11.09 -13.19
N THR A 231 -22.73 -11.77 -12.28
CA THR A 231 -22.18 -12.86 -11.47
C THR A 231 -23.13 -14.06 -11.55
N PRO A 232 -22.77 -15.26 -11.04
CA PRO A 232 -23.66 -16.41 -11.13
C PRO A 232 -24.92 -16.25 -10.25
N LYS A 233 -24.89 -15.32 -9.28
CA LYS A 233 -25.94 -15.13 -8.27
C LYS A 233 -26.67 -13.79 -8.38
N ASP A 234 -26.11 -12.83 -9.11
CA ASP A 234 -26.56 -11.45 -9.11
C ASP A 234 -26.23 -10.79 -10.46
N PHE A 235 -27.10 -9.89 -10.88
CA PHE A 235 -26.96 -9.02 -12.04
C PHE A 235 -27.23 -7.59 -11.60
N SER A 236 -26.28 -6.69 -11.85
CA SER A 236 -26.45 -5.28 -11.51
C SER A 236 -26.06 -4.36 -12.66
N VAL A 237 -26.80 -3.26 -12.81
CA VAL A 237 -26.48 -2.18 -13.74
C VAL A 237 -26.35 -0.89 -12.96
N THR A 238 -25.16 -0.29 -12.98
CA THR A 238 -24.87 1.00 -12.36
C THR A 238 -24.69 2.06 -13.45
N TYR A 239 -25.43 3.16 -13.35
CA TYR A 239 -25.23 4.37 -14.15
C TYR A 239 -24.72 5.50 -13.26
N VAL A 240 -23.66 6.18 -13.67
CA VAL A 240 -23.08 7.32 -12.96
C VAL A 240 -23.07 8.54 -13.88
N ARG A 241 -23.59 9.67 -13.40
CA ARG A 241 -23.50 10.99 -14.07
C ARG A 241 -23.20 12.06 -13.03
N GLY A 242 -21.99 12.62 -13.11
CA GLY A 242 -21.47 13.54 -12.10
C GLY A 242 -21.50 12.90 -10.70
N ASN A 243 -22.28 13.50 -9.82
CA ASN A 243 -22.39 13.18 -8.40
C ASN A 243 -23.48 12.14 -8.08
N LEU A 244 -24.19 11.62 -9.09
CA LEU A 244 -25.30 10.69 -8.93
C LEU A 244 -24.92 9.32 -9.50
N ALA A 245 -25.16 8.26 -8.71
CA ALA A 245 -25.05 6.87 -9.12
C ALA A 245 -26.39 6.15 -8.90
N THR A 246 -26.89 5.44 -9.90
CA THR A 246 -28.08 4.59 -9.80
C THR A 246 -27.70 3.15 -10.08
N THR A 247 -27.94 2.24 -9.14
CA THR A 247 -27.69 0.80 -9.28
C THR A 247 -29.01 0.05 -9.28
N PHE A 248 -29.27 -0.70 -10.34
CA PHE A 248 -30.43 -1.57 -10.47
C PHE A 248 -30.01 -3.02 -10.41
N LYS A 249 -30.64 -3.78 -9.51
CA LYS A 249 -30.54 -5.23 -9.39
C LYS A 249 -31.94 -5.82 -9.56
N PRO A 250 -32.25 -6.48 -10.69
CA PRO A 250 -33.62 -6.84 -11.06
C PRO A 250 -34.44 -7.58 -9.99
N ASP A 251 -33.78 -8.46 -9.22
CA ASP A 251 -34.43 -9.34 -8.24
C ASP A 251 -34.08 -8.97 -6.79
N ASP A 252 -33.59 -7.76 -6.54
CA ASP A 252 -33.13 -7.33 -5.20
C ASP A 252 -33.60 -5.90 -4.94
N SER A 253 -33.02 -4.93 -5.63
CA SER A 253 -33.19 -3.53 -5.27
C SER A 253 -32.83 -2.54 -6.38
N LEU A 254 -33.38 -1.34 -6.25
CA LEU A 254 -32.94 -0.14 -6.92
C LEU A 254 -32.30 0.79 -5.88
N ALA A 255 -31.02 1.10 -6.04
CA ALA A 255 -30.29 2.02 -5.20
C ALA A 255 -29.95 3.31 -5.95
N VAL A 256 -30.09 4.45 -5.29
CA VAL A 256 -29.67 5.77 -5.77
C VAL A 256 -28.74 6.38 -4.73
N GLN A 257 -27.49 6.61 -5.12
CA GLN A 257 -26.48 7.28 -4.32
C GLN A 257 -26.19 8.66 -4.90
N TRP A 258 -26.10 9.66 -4.04
CA TRP A 258 -25.70 11.02 -4.38
C TRP A 258 -24.56 11.46 -3.45
N SER A 259 -23.51 12.06 -4.01
CA SER A 259 -22.33 12.52 -3.30
C SER A 259 -21.90 13.90 -3.79
N ASP A 260 -21.98 14.93 -2.95
CA ASP A 260 -21.61 16.32 -3.33
C ASP A 260 -20.23 16.77 -2.83
N GLY A 261 -19.49 15.87 -2.20
CA GLY A 261 -18.17 16.09 -1.63
C GLY A 261 -18.18 16.34 -0.12
N SER A 262 -19.27 16.87 0.43
CA SER A 262 -19.44 17.09 1.88
C SER A 262 -20.49 16.16 2.50
N TRP A 263 -21.43 15.66 1.70
CA TRP A 263 -22.45 14.72 2.12
C TRP A 263 -22.61 13.57 1.12
N ASP A 264 -22.87 12.39 1.67
CA ASP A 264 -23.26 11.19 0.93
C ASP A 264 -24.67 10.75 1.36
N ALA A 265 -25.58 10.61 0.41
CA ALA A 265 -26.92 10.08 0.63
C ALA A 265 -27.14 8.84 -0.22
N THR A 266 -27.68 7.77 0.35
CA THR A 266 -28.05 6.55 -0.38
C THR A 266 -29.47 6.14 -0.04
N ILE A 267 -30.31 6.02 -1.06
CA ILE A 267 -31.67 5.48 -0.97
C ILE A 267 -31.66 4.12 -1.63
N VAL A 268 -32.12 3.09 -0.92
CA VAL A 268 -32.27 1.73 -1.45
C VAL A 268 -33.73 1.34 -1.37
N ALA A 269 -34.34 1.07 -2.51
CA ALA A 269 -35.70 0.57 -2.63
C ALA A 269 -35.65 -0.92 -2.98
N PRO A 270 -36.13 -1.83 -2.11
CA PRO A 270 -36.27 -3.23 -2.49
C PRO A 270 -37.30 -3.36 -3.62
N LEU A 271 -37.02 -4.25 -4.58
CA LEU A 271 -37.95 -4.54 -5.68
C LEU A 271 -38.91 -5.68 -5.34
N ASP A 272 -38.57 -6.47 -4.32
CA ASP A 272 -39.47 -7.46 -3.75
C ASP A 272 -40.60 -6.78 -2.96
N GLY A 273 -41.71 -6.55 -3.65
CA GLY A 273 -43.01 -6.34 -3.03
C GLY A 273 -43.77 -7.67 -2.95
N TYR A 274 -43.76 -8.32 -1.78
CA TYR A 274 -44.66 -9.40 -1.34
C TYR A 274 -44.84 -10.63 -2.25
N LEU A 275 -44.35 -11.78 -1.77
CA LEU A 275 -45.19 -12.96 -1.45
C LEU A 275 -44.72 -13.59 -0.14
#